data_AF-A0A953IPF8-F1
#
_entry.id   AF-A0A953IPF8-F1
#
_cell.length_a   1.000
_cell.length_b   1.000
_cell.length_c   1.000
_cell.angle_alpha   90.00
_cell.angle_beta   90.00
_cell.angle_gamma   90.00
#
_symmetry.space_group_name_H-M   'P 1'
#
loop_
_entity.id
_entity.type
_entity.pdbx_description
1 polymer ?
#
loop_
_entity_poly.entity_id
_entity_poly.type
_entity_poly.pdbx_seq_one_letter_code
_entity_poly.pdbx_strand_id
1 'polypeptide(L)'
;MSFAKLYGPDDNQVLVMIDVGAADNRPEVRVHFQPEGLGVCSTALQFPDTDDGWDKADAAFAAMDEDKARKMIKVHLSRLGMEDVYGR
;
A
#
# COMPACT_ATOMS: atom_id res chain seq x y z
N MET A 1 0.71 5.39 -18.35
CA MET A 1 0.24 4.72 -17.11
C MET A 1 0.41 5.69 -15.96
N SER A 2 -0.51 5.69 -14.97
CA SER A 2 -0.34 6.44 -13.72
C SER A 2 0.60 5.67 -12.79
N PHE A 3 1.51 6.34 -12.09
CA PHE A 3 2.40 5.70 -11.11
C PHE A 3 1.77 5.56 -9.72
N ALA A 4 0.63 6.24 -9.49
CA ALA A 4 -0.07 6.26 -8.22
C ALA A 4 -1.59 6.26 -8.39
N LYS A 5 -2.28 5.79 -7.35
CA LYS A 5 -3.73 5.83 -7.16
C LYS A 5 -4.02 6.42 -5.78
N LEU A 6 -4.97 7.34 -5.71
CA LEU A 6 -5.36 8.02 -4.48
C LEU A 6 -6.84 7.71 -4.20
N TYR A 7 -7.13 7.22 -2.99
CA TYR A 7 -8.48 6.87 -2.55
C TYR A 7 -8.84 7.60 -1.26
N GLY A 8 -10.15 7.69 -0.99
CA GLY A 8 -10.70 8.31 0.21
C GLY A 8 -10.57 9.84 0.26
N PRO A 9 -11.37 10.49 1.13
CA PRO A 9 -11.22 11.91 1.44
C PRO A 9 -10.07 12.14 2.43
N ASP A 10 -9.69 13.41 2.58
CA ASP A 10 -8.61 13.96 3.41
C ASP A 10 -8.16 13.10 4.62
N ASP A 11 -9.06 12.85 5.57
CA ASP A 11 -8.79 12.20 6.87
C ASP A 11 -8.69 10.67 6.82
N ASN A 12 -9.04 10.08 5.68
CA ASN A 12 -9.00 8.64 5.44
C ASN A 12 -8.38 8.31 4.08
N GLN A 13 -7.44 9.17 3.67
CA GLN A 13 -6.74 9.08 2.40
C GLN A 13 -5.83 7.85 2.37
N VAL A 14 -5.82 7.16 1.23
CA VAL A 14 -4.93 6.05 0.91
C VAL A 14 -4.20 6.38 -0.38
N LEU A 15 -2.88 6.42 -0.33
CA LEU A 15 -2.04 6.50 -1.52
C LEU A 15 -1.46 5.11 -1.82
N VAL A 16 -1.74 4.60 -3.01
CA VAL A 16 -1.11 3.39 -3.56
C VAL A 16 -0.16 3.81 -4.66
N MET A 17 1.08 3.35 -4.64
CA MET A 17 2.06 3.67 -5.67
C MET A 17 2.86 2.42 -6.07
N ILE A 18 3.20 2.37 -7.35
CA ILE A 18 4.29 1.49 -7.78
C ILE A 18 5.61 2.19 -7.45
N ASP A 19 6.50 1.47 -6.78
CA ASP A 19 7.75 2.01 -6.25
C ASP A 19 8.86 0.96 -6.31
N VAL A 20 10.04 1.35 -5.87
CA VAL A 20 11.23 0.50 -5.77
C VAL A 20 11.72 0.51 -4.32
N GLY A 21 11.83 -0.69 -3.74
CA GLY A 21 12.27 -0.88 -2.36
C GLY A 21 13.62 -0.23 -2.11
N ALA A 22 13.66 0.75 -1.19
CA ALA A 22 14.84 1.58 -0.96
C ALA A 22 16.09 0.81 -0.51
N ALA A 23 15.92 -0.38 0.07
CA ALA A 23 17.03 -1.18 0.61
C ALA A 23 17.59 -2.20 -0.41
N ASP A 24 16.77 -2.69 -1.34
CA ASP A 24 17.11 -3.84 -2.18
C ASP A 24 16.76 -3.66 -3.67
N ASN A 25 16.28 -2.48 -4.07
CA ASN A 25 15.90 -2.11 -5.42
C ASN A 25 14.85 -3.03 -6.06
N ARG A 26 14.05 -3.74 -5.24
CA ARG A 26 13.01 -4.64 -5.74
C ARG A 26 11.73 -3.88 -6.08
N PRO A 27 11.00 -4.30 -7.13
CA PRO A 27 9.71 -3.70 -7.43
C PRO A 27 8.70 -3.95 -6.30
N GLU A 28 7.93 -2.92 -5.96
CA GLU A 28 6.93 -3.00 -4.92
C GLU A 28 5.68 -2.18 -5.23
N VAL A 29 4.57 -2.59 -4.62
CA VAL A 29 3.35 -1.79 -4.52
C VAL A 29 3.25 -1.29 -3.09
N ARG A 30 3.49 0.00 -2.89
CA ARG A 30 3.49 0.65 -1.58
C ARG A 30 2.17 1.35 -1.33
N VAL A 31 1.66 1.18 -0.11
CA VAL A 31 0.42 1.78 0.40
C VAL A 31 0.76 2.69 1.56
N HIS A 32 0.47 3.98 1.42
CA HIS A 32 0.57 4.98 2.48
C HIS A 32 -0.82 5.33 3.03
N PHE A 33 -0.89 5.48 4.34
CA PHE A 33 -2.11 5.75 5.07
C PHE A 33 -1.78 6.39 6.42
N GLN A 34 -2.72 7.15 6.98
CA GLN A 34 -2.53 7.82 8.27
C GLN A 34 -3.59 7.33 9.28
N PRO A 35 -3.27 6.30 10.08
CA PRO A 35 -4.13 5.90 11.19
C PRO A 35 -4.01 6.89 12.36
N GLU A 36 -5.07 6.97 13.17
CA GLU A 36 -5.11 7.85 14.32
C GLU A 36 -3.97 7.53 15.30
N GLY A 37 -3.21 8.54 15.71
CA GLY A 37 -2.16 8.42 16.72
C GLY A 37 -0.80 7.88 16.26
N LEU A 38 -0.62 7.49 15.00
CA LEU A 38 0.66 6.96 14.49
C LEU A 38 1.36 7.85 13.44
N GLY A 39 0.70 8.91 12.97
CA GLY A 39 1.18 9.67 11.82
C GLY A 39 1.10 8.87 10.52
N VAL A 40 1.84 9.27 9.50
CA VAL A 40 1.81 8.59 8.19
C VAL A 40 2.56 7.27 8.27
N CYS A 41 1.82 6.18 8.08
CA CYS A 41 2.33 4.82 7.99
C CYS A 41 2.46 4.40 6.52
N SER A 42 3.26 3.37 6.28
CA SER A 42 3.26 2.68 4.98
C SER A 42 3.47 1.19 5.12
N THR A 43 2.95 0.44 4.15
CA THR A 43 3.21 -0.99 3.95
C THR A 43 3.46 -1.25 2.47
N ALA A 44 4.18 -2.31 2.13
CA ALA A 44 4.51 -2.63 0.74
C ALA A 44 4.37 -4.12 0.43
N LEU A 45 3.82 -4.43 -0.75
CA LEU A 45 3.93 -5.75 -1.39
C LEU A 45 5.18 -5.74 -2.24
N GLN A 46 6.20 -6.49 -1.85
CA GLN A 46 7.46 -6.56 -2.58
C GLN A 46 7.49 -7.80 -3.49
N PHE A 47 8.05 -7.64 -4.68
CA PHE A 47 8.20 -8.68 -5.69
C PHE A 47 9.70 -8.97 -5.94
N PRO A 48 10.06 -10.16 -6.46
CA PRO A 48 11.45 -10.47 -6.80
C PRO A 48 12.02 -9.50 -7.85
N ASP A 49 13.33 -9.21 -7.80
CA ASP A 49 14.01 -8.46 -8.85
C ASP A 49 14.31 -9.37 -10.05
N THR A 50 13.29 -9.54 -10.87
CA THR A 50 13.27 -10.32 -12.12
C THR A 50 12.23 -9.70 -13.04
N ASP A 51 12.34 -9.86 -14.36
CA ASP A 51 11.34 -9.34 -15.31
C ASP A 51 9.90 -9.73 -14.93
N ASP A 52 9.66 -11.01 -14.59
CA ASP A 52 8.36 -11.50 -14.11
C ASP A 52 7.90 -10.82 -12.79
N GLY A 53 8.86 -10.43 -11.93
CA GLY A 53 8.57 -9.70 -10.70
C GLY A 53 8.13 -8.26 -10.95
N TRP A 54 8.74 -7.60 -11.93
CA TRP A 54 8.31 -6.27 -12.40
C TRP A 54 6.91 -6.34 -13.03
N ASP A 55 6.66 -7.31 -13.91
CA ASP A 55 5.35 -7.54 -14.52
C ASP A 55 4.27 -7.82 -13.45
N LYS A 56 4.61 -8.60 -12.41
CA LYS A 56 3.70 -8.87 -11.28
C LYS A 56 3.42 -7.63 -10.44
N ALA A 57 4.42 -6.77 -10.22
CA ALA A 57 4.22 -5.52 -9.51
C ALA A 57 3.27 -4.59 -10.30
N ASP A 58 3.47 -4.47 -11.61
CA ASP A 58 2.58 -3.71 -12.49
C ASP A 58 1.16 -4.28 -12.49
N ALA A 59 1.00 -5.59 -12.61
CA ALA A 59 -0.30 -6.25 -12.57
C ALA A 59 -0.99 -6.07 -11.20
N ALA A 60 -0.24 -6.20 -10.10
CA ALA A 60 -0.75 -5.98 -8.75
C ALA A 60 -1.16 -4.52 -8.53
N PHE A 61 -0.34 -3.57 -8.99
CA PHE A 61 -0.66 -2.16 -8.94
C PHE A 61 -1.94 -1.87 -9.74
N ALA A 62 -2.03 -2.38 -10.98
CA ALA A 62 -3.21 -2.21 -11.83
C ALA A 62 -4.48 -2.78 -11.17
N ALA A 63 -4.38 -3.95 -10.53
CA ALA A 63 -5.47 -4.62 -9.84
C ALA A 63 -5.81 -4.02 -8.46
N MET A 64 -4.93 -3.20 -7.87
CA MET A 64 -5.19 -2.58 -6.57
C MET A 64 -6.32 -1.56 -6.69
N ASP A 65 -7.38 -1.79 -5.92
CA ASP A 65 -8.50 -0.87 -5.71
C ASP A 65 -8.54 -0.42 -4.25
N GLU A 66 -9.47 0.47 -3.92
CA GLU A 66 -9.63 0.99 -2.56
C GLU A 66 -9.88 -0.13 -1.55
N ASP A 67 -10.77 -1.08 -1.86
CA ASP A 67 -11.12 -2.18 -0.96
C ASP A 67 -9.93 -3.09 -0.65
N LYS A 68 -9.12 -3.43 -1.66
CA LYS A 68 -7.90 -4.23 -1.48
C LYS A 68 -6.86 -3.47 -0.65
N ALA A 69 -6.65 -2.18 -0.93
CA ALA A 69 -5.71 -1.36 -0.17
C ALA A 69 -6.13 -1.26 1.31
N ARG A 70 -7.41 -1.00 1.59
CA ARG A 70 -7.96 -0.95 2.95
C ARG A 70 -7.86 -2.29 3.68
N LYS A 71 -8.12 -3.42 3.00
CA LYS A 71 -7.91 -4.76 3.57
C LYS A 71 -6.45 -4.99 3.96
N MET A 72 -5.51 -4.59 3.10
CA MET A 72 -4.08 -4.70 3.40
C MET A 72 -3.72 -3.89 4.67
N ILE A 73 -4.18 -2.64 4.74
CA ILE A 73 -3.98 -1.77 5.91
C ILE A 73 -4.51 -2.43 7.18
N LYS A 74 -5.76 -2.92 7.14
CA LYS A 74 -6.40 -3.58 8.29
C LYS A 74 -5.59 -4.78 8.78
N VAL A 75 -5.11 -5.63 7.88
CA VAL A 75 -4.28 -6.80 8.26
C VAL A 75 -3.02 -6.37 9.01
N HIS A 76 -2.36 -5.29 8.58
CA HIS A 76 -1.16 -4.79 9.25
C HIS A 76 -1.47 -4.14 10.60
N LEU A 77 -2.56 -3.37 10.69
CA LEU A 77 -2.99 -2.74 11.95
C LEU A 77 -3.48 -3.75 12.99
N SER A 78 -4.16 -4.82 12.59
CA SER A 78 -4.57 -5.90 13.50
C SER A 78 -3.37 -6.61 14.14
N ARG A 79 -2.23 -6.72 13.43
CA ARG A 79 -0.99 -7.27 14.01
C ARG A 79 -0.38 -6.37 15.09
N LEU A 80 -0.77 -5.10 15.13
CA LEU A 80 -0.36 -4.12 16.13
C LEU A 80 -1.42 -3.95 17.25
N GLY A 81 -2.55 -4.67 17.17
CA GLY A 81 -3.67 -4.51 18.11
C GLY A 81 -4.45 -3.20 17.92
N MET A 82 -4.41 -2.60 16.72
CA MET A 82 -4.98 -1.28 16.42
C MET A 82 -6.07 -1.36 15.35
N GLU A 83 -7.05 -2.25 15.53
CA GLU A 83 -8.02 -2.57 14.48
C GLU A 83 -9.04 -1.44 14.23
N ASP A 84 -9.26 -0.61 15.25
CA ASP A 84 -10.34 0.39 15.28
C ASP A 84 -9.88 1.82 14.94
N VAL A 85 -8.60 2.01 14.60
CA VAL A 85 -8.00 3.36 14.39
C VAL A 85 -7.97 3.81 12.92
N TYR A 86 -8.57 3.03 12.02
CA TYR A 86 -8.54 3.30 10.58
C TYR A 86 -9.84 2.92 9.88
N GLY A 87 -10.50 3.90 9.25
CA GLY A 87 -11.69 3.69 8.41
C GLY A 87 -13.02 3.58 9.15
N ARG A 88 -13.38 4.59 9.95
CA ARG A 88 -14.79 4.83 10.33
C ARG A 88 -15.60 5.32 9.15
#